data_AF-M8CUM2-F1
#
_entry.id   AF-M8CUM2-F1
#
_cell.length_a   1.000
_cell.length_b   1.000
_cell.length_c   1.000
_cell.angle_alpha   90.00
_cell.angle_beta   90.00
_cell.angle_gamma   90.00
#
_symmetry.space_group_name_H-M   'P 1'
#
loop_
_entity.id
_entity.type
_entity.pdbx_description
1 polymer ?
#
loop_
_entity_poly.entity_id
_entity_poly.type
_entity_poly.pdbx_seq_one_letter_code
_entity_poly.pdbx_strand_id
1 'polypeptide(L)'
;MGTNEKSKDLSTDQANGFPEKITKKDLHRAWFRWWYVNEIPHNYETMIAPSFLWAMMPILKKLYKKAEDLKEAYKRHLLFFNTQCIWGGGTILGITISLEEERAKAIAEGRKEEAVTPEVIN
;
A
#
# COMPACT_ATOMS: atom_id res chain seq x y z
N MET A 1 37.86 -30.81 6.04
CA MET A 1 38.15 -30.05 4.81
C MET A 1 36.86 -30.00 3.99
N GLY A 2 36.01 -28.98 3.99
CA GLY A 2 36.00 -27.69 4.65
C GLY A 2 34.58 -27.34 5.10
N THR A 3 34.51 -26.63 6.21
CA THR A 3 33.38 -25.84 6.69
C THR A 3 32.95 -24.82 5.65
N ASN A 4 31.64 -24.68 5.40
CA ASN A 4 31.12 -23.40 4.92
C ASN A 4 29.77 -23.13 5.57
N GLU A 5 29.88 -22.42 6.69
CA GLU A 5 28.84 -21.59 7.29
C GLU A 5 28.39 -20.51 6.29
N LYS A 6 27.17 -19.98 6.50
CA LYS A 6 26.43 -18.93 5.74
C LYS A 6 25.52 -19.53 4.64
N SER A 7 24.20 -19.55 4.81
CA SER A 7 23.34 -18.39 5.02
C SER A 7 22.21 -18.66 6.04
N LYS A 8 22.43 -18.23 7.28
CA LYS A 8 21.37 -17.79 8.16
C LYS A 8 20.95 -16.40 7.68
N ASP A 9 20.00 -16.31 6.76
CA ASP A 9 19.29 -15.06 6.49
C ASP A 9 18.15 -14.92 7.51
N LEU A 10 18.55 -14.77 8.77
CA LEU A 10 17.78 -14.16 9.83
C LEU A 10 18.43 -12.79 10.06
N SER A 11 17.93 -11.76 9.38
CA SER A 11 18.12 -10.37 9.77
C SER A 11 16.77 -9.66 9.73
N THR A 12 16.05 -9.59 10.85
CA THR A 12 15.97 -8.36 11.66
C THR A 12 15.25 -7.18 10.98
N ASP A 13 14.02 -7.37 10.48
CA ASP A 13 13.17 -6.27 9.96
C ASP A 13 12.07 -5.85 10.95
N GLN A 14 12.38 -5.77 12.24
CA GLN A 14 11.43 -5.31 13.27
C GLN A 14 11.96 -4.13 14.10
N ALA A 15 13.00 -3.41 13.64
CA ALA A 15 13.63 -2.36 14.46
C ALA A 15 13.83 -1.00 13.79
N ASN A 16 13.49 -0.81 12.51
CA ASN A 16 13.73 0.45 11.82
C ASN A 16 12.42 0.99 11.29
N GLY A 17 12.04 2.21 11.69
CA GLY A 17 10.83 2.92 11.24
C GLY A 17 10.85 3.34 9.76
N PHE A 18 11.58 2.59 8.93
CA PHE A 18 11.72 2.79 7.50
C PHE A 18 10.81 1.80 6.74
N PRO A 19 10.26 2.21 5.58
CA PRO A 19 9.37 1.36 4.79
C PRO A 19 10.11 0.11 4.27
N GLU A 20 9.48 -1.05 4.38
CA GLU A 20 10.00 -2.28 3.77
C GLU A 20 9.92 -2.20 2.25
N LYS A 21 10.95 -2.74 1.56
CA LYS A 21 10.99 -2.78 0.10
C LYS A 21 9.86 -3.65 -0.46
N ILE A 22 9.07 -3.08 -1.37
CA ILE A 22 8.00 -3.81 -2.06
C ILE A 22 8.62 -4.86 -2.99
N THR A 23 8.21 -6.12 -2.81
CA THR A 23 8.67 -7.23 -3.65
C THR A 23 7.69 -7.48 -4.79
N LYS A 24 8.16 -7.99 -5.94
CA LYS A 24 7.28 -8.40 -7.05
C LYS A 24 6.14 -9.32 -6.60
N LYS A 25 6.39 -10.21 -5.64
CA LYS A 25 5.38 -11.11 -5.06
C LYS A 25 4.23 -10.34 -4.39
N ASP A 26 4.51 -9.22 -3.74
CA ASP A 26 3.49 -8.39 -3.11
C ASP A 26 2.60 -7.70 -4.15
N LEU A 27 3.19 -7.24 -5.25
CA LEU A 27 2.47 -6.63 -6.36
C LEU A 27 1.52 -7.64 -7.03
N HIS A 28 2.00 -8.85 -7.34
CA HIS A 28 1.14 -9.91 -7.91
C HIS A 28 0.03 -10.31 -6.93
N ARG A 29 0.31 -10.32 -5.62
CA ARG A 29 -0.71 -10.59 -4.60
C ARG A 29 -1.75 -9.49 -4.54
N ALA A 30 -1.36 -8.22 -4.57
CA ALA A 30 -2.30 -7.09 -4.60
C ALA A 30 -3.15 -7.11 -5.87
N TRP A 31 -2.54 -7.39 -7.02
CA TRP A 31 -3.23 -7.55 -8.30
C TRP A 31 -4.28 -8.67 -8.25
N PHE A 32 -3.91 -9.85 -7.74
CA PHE A 32 -4.84 -10.98 -7.62
C PHE A 32 -6.00 -10.67 -6.66
N ARG A 33 -5.69 -9.99 -5.54
CA ARG A 33 -6.69 -9.56 -4.58
C ARG A 33 -7.68 -8.56 -5.18
N TRP A 34 -7.19 -7.61 -5.97
CA TRP A 34 -8.03 -6.68 -6.71
C TRP A 34 -8.97 -7.39 -7.67
N TRP A 35 -8.42 -8.28 -8.52
CA TRP A 35 -9.20 -9.06 -9.47
C TRP A 35 -10.31 -9.90 -8.82
N TYR A 36 -10.04 -10.43 -7.64
CA TYR A 36 -11.01 -11.26 -6.93
C TYR A 36 -12.17 -10.45 -6.31
N VAL A 37 -11.91 -9.22 -5.83
CA VAL A 37 -12.85 -8.47 -4.98
C VAL A 37 -13.49 -7.28 -5.70
N ASN A 38 -13.08 -6.95 -6.92
CA ASN A 38 -13.54 -5.75 -7.64
C ASN A 38 -15.06 -5.51 -7.60
N GLU A 39 -15.89 -6.55 -7.77
CA GLU A 39 -17.36 -6.41 -7.82
C GLU A 39 -18.08 -6.83 -6.53
N ILE A 40 -17.37 -7.16 -5.44
CA ILE A 40 -18.01 -7.73 -4.25
C ILE A 40 -18.67 -6.63 -3.39
N PRO A 41 -17.94 -5.61 -2.89
CA PRO A 41 -18.53 -4.48 -2.18
C PRO A 41 -18.79 -3.32 -3.16
N HIS A 42 -19.92 -3.36 -3.85
CA HIS A 42 -20.39 -2.23 -4.65
C HIS A 42 -21.42 -1.43 -3.83
N ASN A 43 -20.99 -0.28 -3.31
CA ASN A 43 -21.82 0.56 -2.43
C ASN A 43 -22.13 1.90 -3.11
N TYR A 44 -23.30 2.49 -2.87
CA TYR A 44 -23.63 3.79 -3.48
C TYR A 44 -22.82 4.98 -2.93
N GLU A 45 -22.28 4.87 -1.71
CA GLU A 45 -21.53 5.96 -1.06
C GLU A 45 -20.06 5.99 -1.47
N THR A 46 -19.40 4.83 -1.56
CA THR A 46 -17.95 4.71 -1.79
C THR A 46 -17.59 3.89 -3.03
N MET A 47 -18.59 3.35 -3.74
CA MET A 47 -18.43 2.44 -4.88
C MET A 47 -17.45 1.30 -4.55
N ILE A 48 -16.37 1.17 -5.32
CA ILE A 48 -15.41 0.05 -5.28
C ILE A 48 -14.21 0.35 -4.35
N ALA A 49 -14.21 1.50 -3.66
CA ALA A 49 -13.13 1.89 -2.75
C ALA A 49 -12.78 0.83 -1.68
N PRO A 50 -13.74 0.12 -1.05
CA PRO A 50 -13.42 -0.92 -0.08
C PRO A 50 -12.64 -2.10 -0.68
N SER A 51 -12.95 -2.49 -1.92
CA SER A 51 -12.19 -3.50 -2.67
C SER A 51 -10.75 -3.05 -2.90
N PHE A 52 -10.59 -1.77 -3.25
CA PHE A 52 -9.30 -1.17 -3.55
C PHE A 52 -8.42 -1.14 -2.31
N LEU A 53 -8.98 -0.69 -1.18
CA LEU A 53 -8.29 -0.74 0.11
C LEU A 53 -7.88 -2.17 0.48
N TRP A 54 -8.76 -3.15 0.33
CA TRP A 54 -8.47 -4.53 0.69
C TRP A 54 -7.32 -5.14 -0.13
N ALA A 55 -7.23 -4.78 -1.41
CA ALA A 55 -6.12 -5.18 -2.27
C ALA A 55 -4.78 -4.58 -1.82
N MET A 56 -4.77 -3.32 -1.37
CA MET A 56 -3.57 -2.60 -0.93
C MET A 56 -3.18 -2.82 0.53
N MET A 57 -4.10 -3.27 1.39
CA MET A 57 -3.84 -3.57 2.81
C MET A 57 -2.50 -4.26 3.12
N PRO A 58 -2.08 -5.35 2.44
CA PRO A 58 -0.81 -6.01 2.74
C PRO A 58 0.42 -5.15 2.43
N ILE A 59 0.33 -4.25 1.46
CA ILE A 59 1.41 -3.34 1.06
C ILE A 59 1.45 -2.16 2.03
N LEU A 60 0.30 -1.57 2.35
CA LEU A 60 0.22 -0.47 3.30
C LEU A 60 0.74 -0.86 4.69
N LYS A 61 0.50 -2.09 5.15
CA LYS A 61 1.06 -2.62 6.41
C LYS A 61 2.58 -2.79 6.39
N LYS A 62 3.20 -2.92 5.20
CA LYS A 62 4.65 -2.99 5.04
C LYS A 62 5.28 -1.60 5.00
N LEU A 63 4.61 -0.65 4.34
CA LEU A 63 5.06 0.73 4.20
C LEU A 63 4.91 1.53 5.51
N TYR A 64 3.77 1.41 6.18
CA TYR A 64 3.44 2.18 7.39
C TYR A 64 3.53 1.31 8.64
N LYS A 65 4.59 1.50 9.43
CA LYS A 65 4.80 0.81 10.72
C LYS A 65 4.09 1.50 11.89
N LYS A 66 3.81 2.81 11.78
CA LYS A 66 3.07 3.58 12.78
C LYS A 66 1.57 3.43 12.55
N ALA A 67 0.82 3.17 13.63
CA ALA A 67 -0.62 2.98 13.57
C ALA A 67 -1.38 4.23 13.09
N GLU A 68 -0.90 5.42 13.43
CA GLU A 68 -1.50 6.70 13.03
C GLU A 68 -1.38 6.92 11.52
N ASP A 69 -0.17 6.79 10.96
CA ASP A 69 0.08 6.97 9.53
C ASP A 69 -0.68 5.90 8.70
N LEU A 70 -0.80 4.67 9.22
CA LEU A 70 -1.60 3.61 8.59
C LEU A 70 -3.09 3.92 8.57
N LYS A 71 -3.64 4.46 9.67
CA LYS A 71 -5.05 4.87 9.76
C LYS A 71 -5.36 5.99 8.78
N GLU A 72 -4.43 6.94 8.62
CA GLU A 72 -4.57 8.00 7.63
C GLU A 72 -4.58 7.45 6.20
N ALA A 73 -3.66 6.53 5.87
CA ALA A 73 -3.62 5.88 4.57
C ALA A 73 -4.92 5.12 4.26
N TYR A 74 -5.48 4.41 5.24
CA TYR A 74 -6.76 3.72 5.06
C TYR A 74 -7.91 4.68 4.78
N LYS A 75 -7.96 5.84 5.46
CA LYS A 75 -9.00 6.85 5.20
C LYS A 75 -8.91 7.40 3.78
N ARG A 76 -7.71 7.64 3.25
CA ARG A 76 -7.51 8.14 1.87
C ARG A 76 -8.04 7.16 0.83
N HIS A 77 -7.79 5.87 1.02
CA HIS A 77 -8.23 4.84 0.08
C HIS A 77 -9.67 4.38 0.26
N LEU A 78 -10.39 4.91 1.26
CA LEU A 78 -11.84 4.75 1.42
C LEU A 78 -12.65 5.88 0.76
N LEU A 79 -11.97 6.89 0.21
CA LEU A 79 -12.62 7.90 -0.61
C LEU A 79 -13.22 7.26 -1.86
N PHE A 80 -14.27 7.89 -2.39
CA PHE A 80 -15.00 7.42 -3.56
C PHE A 80 -14.06 7.00 -4.69
N PHE A 81 -14.18 5.75 -5.13
CA PHE A 81 -13.37 5.20 -6.22
C PHE A 81 -14.23 4.29 -7.11
N ASN A 82 -14.31 4.64 -8.40
CA ASN A 82 -15.02 3.84 -9.40
C ASN A 82 -14.22 3.83 -10.71
N THR A 83 -13.79 2.64 -11.12
CA THR A 83 -13.07 2.44 -12.39
C THR A 83 -13.41 1.09 -12.99
N GLN A 84 -13.09 0.92 -14.27
CA GLN A 84 -13.25 -0.35 -14.96
C GLN A 84 -12.20 -1.37 -14.47
N CYS A 85 -12.63 -2.59 -14.16
CA CYS A 85 -11.83 -3.63 -13.50
C CYS A 85 -10.50 -3.96 -14.22
N ILE A 86 -10.56 -4.13 -15.54
CA ILE A 86 -9.50 -4.73 -16.35
C ILE A 86 -8.37 -3.73 -16.64
N TRP A 87 -8.73 -2.53 -17.08
CA TRP A 87 -7.80 -1.50 -17.56
C TRP A 87 -7.53 -0.44 -16.50
N GLY A 88 -8.57 -0.02 -15.75
CA GLY A 88 -8.46 1.06 -14.77
C GLY A 88 -7.92 0.54 -13.43
N GLY A 89 -8.58 -0.45 -12.85
CA GLY A 89 -8.28 -0.89 -11.50
C GLY A 89 -6.85 -1.40 -11.30
N GLY A 90 -6.36 -2.21 -12.25
CA GLY A 90 -5.02 -2.77 -12.19
C GLY A 90 -3.89 -1.74 -12.39
N THR A 91 -4.05 -0.82 -13.33
CA THR A 91 -3.03 0.21 -13.61
C THR A 91 -2.97 1.26 -12.50
N ILE A 92 -4.14 1.70 -12.02
CA ILE A 92 -4.25 2.68 -10.94
C ILE A 92 -3.74 2.09 -9.63
N LEU A 93 -3.97 0.80 -9.37
CA LEU A 93 -3.38 0.10 -8.22
C LEU A 93 -1.85 0.20 -8.25
N GLY A 94 -1.22 -0.09 -9.38
CA GLY A 94 0.24 -0.01 -9.54
C GLY A 94 0.79 1.41 -9.31
N ILE A 95 0.14 2.41 -9.93
CA ILE A 95 0.53 3.82 -9.77
C ILE A 95 0.39 4.26 -8.30
N THR A 96 -0.73 3.91 -7.67
CA THR A 96 -1.01 4.26 -6.28
C THR A 96 0.00 3.63 -5.32
N ILE A 97 0.38 2.37 -5.56
CA ILE A 97 1.42 1.70 -4.77
C ILE A 97 2.75 2.44 -4.86
N SER A 98 3.16 2.86 -6.05
CA SER A 98 4.40 3.64 -6.24
C SER A 98 4.34 5.00 -5.52
N LEU A 99 3.19 5.69 -5.58
CA LEU A 99 3.00 6.96 -4.89
C LEU A 99 3.04 6.80 -3.36
N GLU A 100 2.43 5.73 -2.84
CA GLU A 100 2.46 5.41 -1.40
C GLU A 100 3.87 4.99 -0.94
N GLU A 101 4.66 4.35 -1.79
CA GLU A 101 6.07 4.04 -1.50
C GLU A 101 6.90 5.33 -1.33
N GLU A 102 6.78 6.27 -2.27
CA GLU A 102 7.48 7.56 -2.20
C GLU A 102 7.02 8.38 -0.99
N ARG A 103 5.72 8.39 -0.68
CA ARG A 103 5.18 9.03 0.53
C ARG A 103 5.75 8.41 1.80
N ALA A 104 5.82 7.08 1.88
CA ALA A 104 6.36 6.39 3.04
C ALA A 104 7.86 6.69 3.24
N LYS A 105 8.64 6.81 2.16
CA LYS A 105 10.04 7.27 2.20
C LYS A 105 10.14 8.71 2.71
N ALA A 106 9.34 9.62 2.17
CA ALA A 106 9.32 11.03 2.60
C ALA A 106 8.97 11.19 4.08
N ILE A 107 8.00 10.41 4.58
CA ILE A 107 7.62 10.38 6.01
C ILE A 107 8.76 9.86 6.88
N ALA A 108 9.48 8.83 6.43
CA ALA A 108 10.64 8.29 7.15
C ALA A 108 11.81 9.29 7.22
N GLU A 109 11.96 10.14 6.19
CA GLU A 109 12.96 11.21 6.13
C GLU A 109 12.53 12.51 6.84
N GLY A 110 11.33 12.54 7.44
CA GLY A 110 10.82 13.71 8.19
C GLY A 110 10.19 14.81 7.33
N ARG A 111 10.01 14.60 6.02
CA ARG A 111 9.37 15.54 5.08
C ARG A 111 7.84 15.40 5.08
N LYS A 112 7.23 15.53 6.26
CA LYS A 112 5.75 15.41 6.42
C LYS A 112 4.95 16.55 5.78
N GLU A 113 5.58 17.67 5.44
CA GLU A 113 4.91 18.90 4.95
C GLU A 113 4.57 18.89 3.45
N GLU A 114 5.15 18.01 2.63
CA GLU A 114 4.81 17.87 1.20
C GLU A 114 3.58 16.97 0.94
N ALA A 115 3.06 16.34 2.00
CA ALA A 115 1.96 15.40 1.94
C ALA A 115 0.62 16.14 1.93
N VAL A 116 0.12 16.43 0.72
CA VAL A 116 -1.17 17.10 0.42
C VAL A 116 -2.21 16.92 1.53
N THR A 117 -2.52 18.04 2.20
CA THR A 117 -3.49 18.12 3.28
C THR A 117 -4.91 17.93 2.73
N PRO A 118 -5.85 17.37 3.52
CA PRO A 118 -7.25 17.26 3.15
C PRO A 118 -7.95 18.60 2.86
N GLU A 119 -7.34 19.72 3.24
CA GLU A 119 -7.89 21.08 3.06
C GLU A 119 -7.97 21.51 1.60
N VAL A 120 -7.19 20.88 0.70
CA VAL A 120 -7.24 21.19 -0.75
C VAL A 120 -8.51 20.61 -1.42
N ILE A 121 -9.26 19.76 -0.71
CA ILE A 121 -10.40 19.01 -1.25
C ILE A 121 -11.76 19.64 -0.87
N ASN A 122 -11.77 20.76 -0.12
CA ASN A 122 -12.99 21.51 0.20
C ASN A 122 -12.97 22.94 -0.36
#